data_AF-A0A0A2X7U9-F1
#
_entry.id   AF-A0A0A2X7U9-F1
#
_cell.length_a   1.000
_cell.length_b   1.000
_cell.length_c   1.000
_cell.angle_alpha   90.00
_cell.angle_beta   90.00
_cell.angle_gamma   90.00
#
_symmetry.space_group_name_H-M   'P 1'
#
loop_
_entity.id
_entity.type
_entity.pdbx_description
1 polymer ?
#
loop_
_entity_poly.entity_id
_entity_poly.type
_entity_poly.pdbx_seq_one_letter_code
_entity_poly.pdbx_strand_id
1 'polypeptide(L)'
;MVALEGGGVALSGGGSLSLLPGEEGTVEVEVLSAYPVRVGVGVEGPLTAYLTPNPAQGRALLRVRADERAGPGTYRVRLWAGDASLEVPVEVSARSERVLVYLCPPSGECRKAVLPKEGGPFRFTAQRGVAHRLLAFLDLDGDGLLDPGEPRREQELYPPAQGLSLVL
;
A
#
# COMPACT_ATOMS: atom_id res chain seq x y z
N MET A 1 27.96 -28.05 2.68
CA MET A 1 26.93 -28.96 2.13
C MET A 1 26.67 -30.01 3.20
N VAL A 2 25.57 -29.89 3.94
CA VAL A 2 25.17 -30.88 4.93
C VAL A 2 24.10 -31.75 4.27
N ALA A 3 24.39 -33.04 4.12
CA ALA A 3 23.46 -34.04 3.63
C ALA A 3 22.41 -34.31 4.72
N LEU A 4 21.13 -34.29 4.34
CA LEU A 4 20.04 -34.74 5.20
C LEU A 4 20.00 -36.28 5.16
N GLU A 5 20.60 -36.93 6.16
CA GLU A 5 20.25 -38.30 6.49
C GLU A 5 18.96 -38.29 7.33
N GLY A 6 17.91 -38.89 6.77
CA GLY A 6 16.55 -38.88 7.31
C GLY A 6 15.62 -38.15 6.34
N GLY A 7 14.44 -38.72 6.05
CA GLY A 7 13.44 -38.17 5.13
C GLY A 7 12.78 -36.87 5.64
N GLY A 8 13.58 -35.92 6.08
CA GLY A 8 13.18 -34.64 6.63
C GLY A 8 12.90 -33.63 5.53
N VAL A 9 11.92 -32.78 5.79
CA VAL A 9 11.66 -31.57 5.02
C VAL A 9 12.47 -30.44 5.65
N ALA A 10 13.05 -29.57 4.83
CA ALA A 10 13.56 -28.28 5.30
C ALA A 10 12.93 -27.16 4.47
N LEU A 11 12.65 -26.03 5.14
CA LEU A 11 12.16 -24.81 4.53
C LEU A 11 13.24 -23.74 4.68
N SER A 12 13.60 -23.11 3.58
CA SER A 12 14.52 -21.97 3.58
C SER A 12 14.00 -20.88 2.68
N GLY A 13 14.34 -19.64 3.01
CA GLY A 13 13.87 -18.47 2.30
C GLY A 13 14.37 -17.25 3.06
N GLY A 14 14.62 -16.17 2.34
CA GLY A 14 15.31 -15.02 2.88
C GLY A 14 14.78 -13.77 2.22
N GLY A 15 13.80 -13.14 2.88
CA GLY A 15 13.31 -11.84 2.49
C GLY A 15 12.31 -11.32 3.51
N SER A 16 12.33 -10.02 3.72
CA SER A 16 11.19 -9.28 4.24
C SER A 16 10.38 -8.76 3.06
N LEU A 17 9.06 -8.72 3.19
CA LEU A 17 8.21 -8.00 2.25
C LEU A 17 7.89 -6.62 2.82
N SER A 18 8.03 -5.59 2.01
CA SER A 18 7.54 -4.25 2.32
C SER A 18 6.36 -3.98 1.40
N LEU A 19 5.18 -3.75 1.96
CA LEU A 19 3.92 -3.58 1.24
C LEU A 19 3.23 -2.28 1.68
N LEU A 20 2.44 -1.71 0.77
CA LEU A 20 1.36 -0.80 1.11
C LEU A 20 0.06 -1.59 1.33
N PRO A 21 -0.91 -1.03 2.07
CA PRO A 21 -2.27 -1.56 2.14
C PRO A 21 -2.83 -1.84 0.73
N GLY A 22 -3.43 -3.00 0.53
CA GLY A 22 -3.97 -3.46 -0.77
C GLY A 22 -2.93 -4.00 -1.76
N GLU A 23 -1.63 -3.88 -1.48
CA GLU A 23 -0.55 -4.34 -2.35
C GLU A 23 -0.30 -5.85 -2.19
N GLU A 24 0.14 -6.50 -3.28
CA GLU A 24 0.62 -7.88 -3.29
C GLU A 24 2.12 -7.92 -3.60
N GLY A 25 2.88 -8.63 -2.78
CA GLY A 25 4.29 -8.92 -2.99
C GLY A 25 4.57 -10.41 -3.06
N THR A 26 5.78 -10.76 -3.50
CA THR A 26 6.22 -12.15 -3.64
C THR A 26 7.60 -12.34 -3.04
N VAL A 27 7.81 -13.44 -2.33
CA VAL A 27 9.13 -13.89 -1.86
C VAL A 27 9.38 -15.34 -2.32
N GLU A 28 10.63 -15.64 -2.70
CA GLU A 28 11.03 -17.00 -3.04
C GLU A 28 11.25 -17.82 -1.76
N VAL A 29 10.71 -19.04 -1.77
CA VAL A 29 10.84 -20.04 -0.71
C VAL A 29 11.37 -21.31 -1.36
N GLU A 30 12.42 -21.88 -0.78
CA GLU A 30 12.98 -23.17 -1.17
C GLU A 30 12.50 -24.26 -0.20
N VAL A 31 11.94 -25.32 -0.77
CA VAL A 31 11.44 -26.50 -0.07
C VAL A 31 12.34 -27.68 -0.40
N LEU A 32 13.22 -28.03 0.55
CA LEU A 32 14.14 -29.15 0.38
C LEU A 32 13.45 -30.42 0.88
N SER A 33 13.03 -31.26 -0.06
CA SER A 33 12.39 -32.54 0.19
C SER A 33 12.67 -33.54 -0.95
N ALA A 34 12.60 -34.83 -0.65
CA ALA A 34 12.78 -35.89 -1.65
C ALA A 34 11.61 -36.01 -2.64
N TYR A 35 10.42 -35.53 -2.26
CA TYR A 35 9.19 -35.53 -3.06
C TYR A 35 8.36 -34.27 -2.76
N PRO A 36 7.41 -33.87 -3.62
CA PRO A 36 6.55 -32.71 -3.36
C PRO A 36 5.75 -32.85 -2.05
N VAL A 37 5.85 -31.85 -1.19
CA VAL A 37 5.17 -31.83 0.12
C VAL A 37 4.18 -30.67 0.19
N ARG A 38 3.05 -30.91 0.87
CA ARG A 38 2.09 -29.83 1.15
C ARG A 38 2.68 -28.92 2.22
N VAL A 39 2.79 -27.64 1.91
CA VAL A 39 3.23 -26.61 2.86
C VAL A 39 2.00 -25.89 3.41
N GLY A 40 1.86 -25.87 4.74
CA GLY A 40 0.88 -25.04 5.42
C GLY A 40 1.29 -23.58 5.41
N VAL A 41 0.32 -22.68 5.20
CA VAL A 41 0.52 -21.23 5.21
C VAL A 41 -0.44 -20.63 6.23
N GLY A 42 0.13 -19.91 7.21
CA GLY A 42 -0.61 -19.26 8.28
C GLY A 42 -0.22 -17.78 8.33
N VAL A 43 -1.22 -16.93 8.51
CA VAL A 43 -1.05 -15.48 8.53
C VAL A 43 -1.53 -14.93 9.86
N GLU A 44 -0.79 -13.99 10.41
CA GLU A 44 -1.21 -13.20 11.57
C GLU A 44 -1.56 -11.78 11.11
N GLY A 45 -2.76 -11.31 11.47
CA GLY A 45 -3.21 -9.96 11.14
C GLY A 45 -3.91 -9.84 9.77
N PRO A 46 -3.96 -8.62 9.18
CA PRO A 46 -4.73 -8.28 7.99
C PRO A 46 -3.98 -8.64 6.71
N LEU A 47 -3.47 -9.88 6.62
CA LEU A 47 -2.77 -10.40 5.46
C LEU A 47 -3.51 -11.59 4.86
N THR A 48 -3.30 -11.80 3.56
CA THR A 48 -3.62 -13.06 2.88
C THR A 48 -2.35 -13.58 2.22
N ALA A 49 -2.11 -14.90 2.29
CA ALA A 49 -0.90 -15.46 1.72
C ALA A 49 -1.13 -16.87 1.17
N TYR A 50 -0.40 -17.21 0.11
CA TYR A 50 -0.43 -18.54 -0.49
C TYR A 50 0.89 -18.88 -1.17
N LEU A 51 1.25 -20.16 -1.16
CA LEU A 51 2.47 -20.66 -1.79
C LEU A 51 2.13 -21.29 -3.14
N THR A 52 2.92 -21.01 -4.18
CA THR A 52 2.76 -21.60 -5.51
C THR A 52 4.12 -22.06 -6.09
N PRO A 53 4.27 -23.33 -6.51
CA PRO A 53 3.30 -24.41 -6.40
C PRO A 53 3.10 -24.87 -4.94
N ASN A 54 1.98 -25.54 -4.66
CA ASN A 54 1.74 -26.23 -3.40
C ASN A 54 0.80 -27.44 -3.67
N PRO A 55 1.25 -28.71 -3.53
CA PRO A 55 2.53 -29.18 -2.97
C PRO A 55 3.78 -28.66 -3.69
N ALA A 56 4.87 -28.49 -2.93
CA ALA A 56 6.12 -27.88 -3.39
C ALA A 56 7.32 -28.83 -3.24
N GLN A 57 8.25 -28.74 -4.18
CA GLN A 57 9.59 -29.33 -4.12
C GLN A 57 10.55 -28.38 -4.84
N GLY A 58 11.67 -28.02 -4.21
CA GLY A 58 12.56 -26.97 -4.71
C GLY A 58 11.95 -25.58 -4.54
N ARG A 59 12.13 -24.71 -5.52
CA ARG A 59 11.68 -23.31 -5.46
C ARG A 59 10.17 -23.18 -5.60
N ALA A 60 9.58 -22.37 -4.73
CA ALA A 60 8.20 -21.94 -4.74
C ALA A 60 8.12 -20.44 -4.44
N LEU A 61 7.00 -19.83 -4.79
CA LEU A 61 6.74 -18.41 -4.57
C LEU A 61 5.67 -18.26 -3.50
N LEU A 62 6.01 -17.61 -2.38
CA LEU A 62 5.05 -17.15 -1.41
C LEU A 62 4.53 -15.79 -1.85
N ARG A 63 3.25 -15.73 -2.20
CA ARG A 63 2.55 -14.47 -2.49
C ARG A 63 1.83 -14.01 -1.25
N VAL A 64 1.96 -12.73 -0.94
CA VAL A 64 1.35 -12.11 0.24
C VAL A 64 0.70 -10.81 -0.19
N ARG A 65 -0.57 -10.64 0.18
CA ARG A 65 -1.32 -9.41 -0.03
C ARG A 65 -1.74 -8.80 1.30
N ALA A 66 -1.46 -7.51 1.47
CA ALA A 66 -1.99 -6.73 2.58
C ALA A 66 -3.44 -6.34 2.29
N ASP A 67 -4.32 -6.42 3.29
CA ASP A 67 -5.68 -5.88 3.19
C ASP A 67 -5.64 -4.36 2.91
N GLU A 68 -6.65 -3.84 2.23
CA GLU A 68 -6.74 -2.40 1.92
C GLU A 68 -6.80 -1.53 3.18
N ARG A 69 -7.26 -2.09 4.31
CA ARG A 69 -7.35 -1.43 5.61
C ARG A 69 -6.25 -1.86 6.58
N ALA A 70 -5.24 -2.58 6.10
CA ALA A 70 -4.11 -2.98 6.92
C ALA A 70 -3.44 -1.72 7.51
N GLY A 71 -3.38 -1.63 8.84
CA GLY A 71 -2.67 -0.55 9.51
C GLY A 71 -1.15 -0.72 9.35
N PRO A 72 -0.37 0.37 9.47
CA PRO A 72 1.08 0.29 9.43
C PRO A 72 1.62 -0.59 10.57
N GLY A 73 2.62 -1.40 10.28
CA GLY A 73 3.24 -2.28 11.27
C GLY A 73 3.94 -3.49 10.66
N THR A 74 4.52 -4.31 11.54
CA THR A 74 5.17 -5.57 11.15
C THR A 74 4.26 -6.75 11.47
N TYR A 75 3.95 -7.52 10.44
CA TYR A 75 3.17 -8.75 10.48
C TYR A 75 4.05 -9.95 10.12
N ARG A 76 3.52 -11.17 10.28
CA ARG A 76 4.26 -12.42 10.01
C ARG A 76 3.41 -13.39 9.19
N VAL A 77 4.08 -14.06 8.27
CA VAL A 77 3.55 -15.25 7.59
C VAL A 77 4.38 -16.44 8.04
N ARG A 78 3.72 -17.47 8.56
CA ARG A 78 4.33 -18.72 8.99
C ARG A 78 4.08 -19.81 7.95
N LEU A 79 5.16 -20.46 7.55
CA LEU A 79 5.15 -21.65 6.71
C LEU A 79 5.55 -22.86 7.56
N TRP A 80 4.90 -24.01 7.33
CA TRP A 80 5.31 -25.27 7.96
C TRP A 80 5.08 -26.48 7.06
N ALA A 81 5.95 -27.48 7.20
CA ALA A 81 5.84 -28.77 6.53
C ALA A 81 6.56 -29.84 7.37
N GLY A 82 5.81 -30.79 7.93
CA GLY A 82 6.34 -31.69 8.96
C GLY A 82 6.81 -30.89 10.18
N ASP A 83 8.04 -31.16 10.62
CA ASP A 83 8.68 -30.47 11.75
C ASP A 83 9.43 -29.19 11.34
N ALA A 84 9.52 -28.90 10.03
CA ALA A 84 10.14 -27.67 9.55
C ALA A 84 9.17 -26.48 9.59
N SER A 85 9.69 -25.32 9.99
CA SER A 85 8.94 -24.06 9.96
C SER A 85 9.82 -22.90 9.51
N LEU A 86 9.23 -21.95 8.79
CA LEU A 86 9.86 -20.71 8.35
C LEU A 86 8.92 -19.53 8.62
N GLU A 87 9.43 -18.43 9.17
CA GLU A 87 8.68 -17.19 9.33
C GLU A 87 9.19 -16.14 8.33
N VAL A 88 8.27 -15.46 7.67
CA VAL A 88 8.54 -14.37 6.74
C VAL A 88 7.96 -13.08 7.34
N PRO A 89 8.79 -12.10 7.70
CA PRO A 89 8.31 -10.81 8.17
C PRO A 89 7.74 -9.97 7.01
N VAL A 90 6.63 -9.29 7.26
CA VAL A 90 5.96 -8.41 6.32
C VAL A 90 5.76 -7.05 6.97
N GLU A 91 6.43 -6.03 6.45
CA GLU A 91 6.27 -4.64 6.88
C GLU A 91 5.21 -3.98 6.01
N VAL A 92 4.12 -3.53 6.63
CA VAL A 92 3.11 -2.69 5.98
C VAL A 92 3.39 -1.25 6.36
N SER A 93 3.67 -0.42 5.36
CA SER A 93 3.84 1.03 5.56
C SER A 93 2.51 1.76 5.45
N ALA A 94 2.39 2.92 6.10
CA ALA A 94 1.20 3.75 5.93
C ALA A 94 1.14 4.29 4.50
N ARG A 95 -0.06 4.33 3.91
CA ARG A 95 -0.28 5.17 2.73
C ARG A 95 -0.15 6.64 3.15
N SER A 96 0.48 7.45 2.32
CA SER A 96 0.62 8.89 2.56
C SER A 96 -0.70 9.59 2.22
N GLU A 97 -1.75 9.25 2.97
CA GLU A 97 -3.07 9.84 2.80
C GLU A 97 -3.01 11.35 3.05
N ARG A 98 -3.53 12.12 2.10
CA ARG A 98 -3.44 13.58 2.13
C ARG A 98 -4.61 14.19 1.38
N VAL A 99 -4.95 15.42 1.72
CA VAL A 99 -5.93 16.17 0.92
C VAL A 99 -5.18 16.99 -0.12
N LEU A 100 -5.50 16.78 -1.38
CA LEU A 100 -5.02 17.61 -2.47
C LEU A 100 -6.06 18.65 -2.86
N VAL A 101 -5.64 19.91 -2.86
CA VAL A 101 -6.47 21.03 -3.29
C VAL A 101 -5.87 21.66 -4.53
N TYR A 102 -6.63 21.71 -5.60
CA TYR A 102 -6.28 22.33 -6.86
C TYR A 102 -7.14 23.56 -7.10
N LEU A 103 -6.51 24.67 -7.49
CA LEU A 103 -7.18 25.87 -7.98
C LEU A 103 -6.80 26.08 -9.44
N CYS A 104 -7.73 25.75 -10.33
CA CYS A 104 -7.55 25.80 -11.78
C CYS A 104 -8.21 27.06 -12.38
N PRO A 105 -7.47 27.92 -13.09
CA PRO A 105 -8.06 28.97 -13.91
C PRO A 105 -8.75 28.36 -15.16
N PRO A 106 -9.51 29.16 -15.94
CA PRO A 106 -10.11 28.69 -17.20
C PRO A 106 -9.07 28.31 -18.25
N SER A 107 -7.89 28.93 -18.18
CA SER A 107 -6.73 28.61 -19.02
C SER A 107 -5.44 28.76 -18.22
N GLY A 108 -4.47 27.89 -18.50
CA GLY A 108 -3.19 27.82 -17.78
C GLY A 108 -3.12 26.71 -16.75
N GLU A 109 -2.06 26.72 -15.94
CA GLU A 109 -1.78 25.66 -14.97
C GLU A 109 -2.62 25.80 -13.69
N CYS A 110 -3.05 24.66 -13.16
CA CYS A 110 -3.65 24.60 -11.84
C CYS A 110 -2.60 24.80 -10.76
N ARG A 111 -2.92 25.57 -9.73
CA ARG A 111 -2.13 25.65 -8.51
C ARG A 111 -2.53 24.53 -7.57
N LYS A 112 -1.57 23.95 -6.85
CA LYS A 112 -1.77 22.82 -5.93
C LYS A 112 -1.40 23.21 -4.50
N ALA A 113 -2.17 22.73 -3.53
CA ALA A 113 -1.81 22.68 -2.12
C ALA A 113 -1.97 21.23 -1.63
N VAL A 114 -1.06 20.80 -0.75
CA VAL A 114 -1.07 19.49 -0.11
C VAL A 114 -1.34 19.70 1.37
N LEU A 115 -2.35 19.04 1.90
CA LEU A 115 -2.75 19.12 3.30
C LEU A 115 -2.71 17.73 3.95
N PRO A 116 -2.57 17.62 5.28
CA PRO A 116 -2.79 16.37 5.99
C PRO A 116 -4.16 15.76 5.69
N LYS A 117 -4.34 14.46 5.97
CA LYS A 117 -5.62 13.74 5.82
C LYS A 117 -6.77 14.44 6.55
N GLU A 118 -6.50 14.99 7.73
CA GLU A 118 -7.47 15.71 8.56
C GLU A 118 -7.88 17.07 7.95
N GLY A 119 -7.20 17.50 6.89
CA GLY A 119 -7.33 18.81 6.27
C GLY A 119 -6.56 19.89 7.01
N GLY A 120 -6.89 21.14 6.71
CA GLY A 120 -6.24 22.30 7.31
C GLY A 120 -6.49 23.57 6.52
N PRO A 121 -6.05 24.73 7.04
CA PRO A 121 -6.13 25.98 6.30
C PRO A 121 -5.24 25.93 5.05
N PHE A 122 -5.72 26.50 3.95
CA PHE A 122 -4.96 26.66 2.72
C PHE A 122 -5.22 28.04 2.12
N ARG A 123 -4.32 28.48 1.24
CA ARG A 123 -4.44 29.78 0.59
C ARG A 123 -3.90 29.74 -0.81
N PHE A 124 -4.66 30.34 -1.72
CA PHE A 124 -4.23 30.60 -3.09
C PHE A 124 -4.38 32.08 -3.40
N THR A 125 -3.42 32.61 -4.16
CA THR A 125 -3.58 33.88 -4.86
C THR A 125 -4.29 33.60 -6.18
N ALA A 126 -5.26 34.41 -6.61
CA ALA A 126 -6.01 34.19 -7.84
C ALA A 126 -6.33 35.51 -8.54
N GLN A 127 -6.51 35.47 -9.87
CA GLN A 127 -6.82 36.68 -10.64
C GLN A 127 -8.25 37.14 -10.30
N ARG A 128 -8.39 38.43 -10.00
CA ARG A 128 -9.67 39.04 -9.64
C ARG A 128 -10.65 39.01 -10.82
N GLY A 129 -11.91 38.69 -10.55
CA GLY A 129 -12.99 38.70 -11.55
C GLY A 129 -12.95 37.54 -12.55
N VAL A 130 -12.02 36.60 -12.42
CA VAL A 130 -11.92 35.41 -13.27
C VAL A 130 -12.45 34.20 -12.51
N ALA A 131 -13.37 33.45 -13.10
CA ALA A 131 -13.87 32.20 -12.53
C ALA A 131 -12.72 31.19 -12.39
N HIS A 132 -12.58 30.57 -11.23
CA HIS A 132 -11.63 29.49 -11.00
C HIS A 132 -12.37 28.27 -10.47
N ARG A 133 -11.88 27.09 -10.84
CA ARG A 133 -12.38 25.81 -10.37
C ARG A 133 -11.52 25.34 -9.21
N LEU A 134 -12.11 25.23 -8.03
CA LEU A 134 -11.50 24.64 -6.85
C LEU A 134 -11.92 23.16 -6.78
N LEU A 135 -10.95 22.27 -6.81
CA LEU A 135 -11.14 20.84 -6.63
C LEU A 135 -10.36 20.40 -5.39
N ALA A 136 -11.02 19.77 -4.43
CA ALA A 136 -10.38 19.12 -3.30
C ALA A 136 -10.73 17.64 -3.31
N PHE A 137 -9.74 16.77 -3.10
CA PHE A 137 -9.98 15.34 -2.94
C PHE A 137 -9.03 14.72 -1.92
N LEU A 138 -9.47 13.63 -1.32
CA LEU A 138 -8.66 12.81 -0.43
C LEU A 138 -7.89 11.80 -1.27
N ASP A 139 -6.60 12.03 -1.41
CA ASP A 139 -5.62 11.18 -2.08
C ASP A 139 -5.28 10.03 -1.11
N LEU A 140 -5.94 8.90 -1.30
CA LEU A 140 -5.93 7.75 -0.38
C LEU A 140 -4.71 6.86 -0.59
N ASP A 141 -4.14 6.87 -1.79
CA ASP A 141 -2.98 6.07 -2.15
C ASP A 141 -1.66 6.84 -2.14
N GLY A 142 -1.73 8.16 -2.15
CA GLY A 142 -0.58 9.04 -2.14
C GLY A 142 0.07 9.18 -3.51
N ASP A 143 -0.59 8.84 -4.61
CA ASP A 143 -0.07 8.97 -5.98
C ASP A 143 -0.26 10.40 -6.54
N GLY A 144 -1.18 11.16 -5.96
CA GLY A 144 -1.46 12.55 -6.28
C GLY A 144 -2.36 12.80 -7.49
N LEU A 145 -2.95 11.73 -8.03
CA LEU A 145 -3.98 11.71 -9.06
C LEU A 145 -5.35 11.59 -8.40
N LEU A 146 -6.40 12.01 -9.11
CA LEU A 146 -7.77 11.84 -8.62
C LEU A 146 -8.33 10.53 -9.15
N ASP A 147 -8.55 9.59 -8.25
CA ASP A 147 -9.13 8.29 -8.59
C ASP A 147 -10.68 8.32 -8.64
N PRO A 148 -11.32 7.39 -9.37
CA PRO A 148 -12.79 7.29 -9.41
C PRO A 148 -13.46 7.09 -8.04
N GLY A 149 -12.79 6.39 -7.12
CA GLY A 149 -13.31 6.07 -5.78
C GLY A 149 -12.99 7.08 -4.69
N GLU A 150 -12.16 8.08 -4.98
CA GLU A 150 -11.70 9.02 -3.98
C GLU A 150 -12.77 10.05 -3.61
N PRO A 151 -12.99 10.29 -2.30
CA PRO A 151 -13.85 11.37 -1.85
C PRO A 151 -13.37 12.72 -2.40
N ARG A 152 -14.28 13.44 -3.06
CA ARG A 152 -13.95 14.71 -3.71
C ARG A 152 -15.07 15.73 -3.62
N ARG A 153 -14.69 17.00 -3.73
CA ARG A 153 -15.60 18.12 -3.87
C ARG A 153 -15.05 19.15 -4.84
N GLU A 154 -15.92 19.66 -5.68
CA GLU A 154 -15.61 20.68 -6.67
C GLU A 154 -16.51 21.89 -6.46
N GLN A 155 -15.95 23.08 -6.66
CA GLN A 155 -16.68 24.35 -6.56
C GLN A 155 -16.07 25.38 -7.51
N GLU A 156 -16.94 26.16 -8.16
CA GLU A 156 -16.52 27.35 -8.91
C GLU A 156 -16.42 28.57 -7.96
N LEU A 157 -15.36 29.35 -8.11
CA LEU A 157 -15.03 30.50 -7.28
C LEU A 157 -14.76 31.74 -8.14
N TYR A 158 -15.26 32.89 -7.71
CA TYR A 158 -14.98 34.18 -8.31
C TYR A 158 -14.23 35.09 -7.31
N PRO A 159 -12.91 35.33 -7.49
CA PRO A 159 -12.15 36.15 -6.55
C PRO A 159 -12.56 37.64 -6.58
N PRO A 160 -12.69 38.32 -5.42
CA PRO A 160 -12.53 37.77 -4.08
C PRO A 160 -13.76 36.97 -3.64
N ALA A 161 -13.60 35.66 -3.45
CA ALA A 161 -14.63 34.83 -2.86
C ALA A 161 -14.51 34.92 -1.34
N GLN A 162 -15.61 35.24 -0.63
CA GLN A 162 -15.63 35.23 0.83
C GLN A 162 -15.28 33.82 1.36
N GLY A 163 -14.35 33.74 2.32
CA GLY A 163 -13.91 32.48 2.93
C GLY A 163 -12.41 32.17 2.87
N LEU A 164 -11.60 32.98 2.17
CA LEU A 164 -10.13 32.87 2.13
C LEU A 164 -9.50 34.13 2.75
N SER A 165 -9.06 34.05 4.01
CA SER A 165 -8.50 35.22 4.70
C SER A 165 -7.01 35.42 4.42
N LEU A 166 -6.68 36.65 4.02
CA LEU A 166 -5.34 37.21 3.99
C LEU A 166 -4.92 37.54 5.43
N VAL A 167 -3.97 36.80 6.01
CA VAL A 167 -3.14 37.34 7.09
C VAL A 167 -1.93 37.99 6.43
N LEU A 168 -1.73 39.28 6.72
CA LEU A 168 -0.63 40.13 6.28
C LEU A 168 0.68 39.77 6.99
#